data_AF-Q0FYW4-F1
#
_entry.id   AF-Q0FYW4-F1
#
_cell.length_a   1.000
_cell.length_b   1.000
_cell.length_c   1.000
_cell.angle_alpha   90.00
_cell.angle_beta   90.00
_cell.angle_gamma   90.00
#
_symmetry.space_group_name_H-M   'P 1'
#
loop_
_entity.id
_entity.type
_entity.pdbx_description
1 polymer ?
#
loop_
_entity_poly.entity_id
_entity_poly.type
_entity_poly.pdbx_seq_one_letter_code
_entity_poly.pdbx_strand_id
1 'polypeptide(L)' 'MKVSLASQIAAVQNVVAGRSPFTRDQQLLQQEHLRAALETLRWVKANEAVLRSTRKAAIGGRL' A
#
# COMPACT_ATOMS: atom_id res chain seq x y z
N MET A 1 10.92 -0.48 -14.06
CA MET A 1 11.34 -0.05 -12.70
C MET A 1 10.47 -0.75 -11.67
N LYS A 2 11.06 -1.38 -10.63
CA LYS A 2 10.30 -2.00 -9.54
C LYS A 2 10.13 -0.96 -8.42
N VAL A 3 8.92 -0.47 -8.20
CA VAL A 3 8.63 0.51 -7.13
C VAL A 3 8.66 -0.22 -5.80
N SER A 4 9.50 0.24 -4.85
CA SER A 4 9.58 -0.37 -3.52
C SER A 4 8.30 -0.12 -2.72
N LEU A 5 7.93 -1.05 -1.83
CA LEU A 5 6.77 -0.87 -0.94
C LEU A 5 6.92 0.37 -0.05
N ALA A 6 8.14 0.67 0.40
CA ALA A 6 8.43 1.89 1.15
C ALA A 6 8.14 3.16 0.34
N SER A 7 8.50 3.17 -0.95
CA SER A 7 8.20 4.29 -1.86
C SER A 7 6.70 4.46 -2.09
N GLN A 8 5.94 3.36 -2.16
CA GLN A 8 4.47 3.41 -2.30
C GLN A 8 3.81 3.97 -1.04
N ILE A 9 4.24 3.53 0.14
CA ILE A 9 3.76 4.07 1.43
C ILE A 9 4.02 5.57 1.50
N ALA A 10 5.25 6.01 1.20
CA ALA A 10 5.62 7.43 1.23
C ALA A 10 4.79 8.27 0.25
N ALA A 11 4.53 7.75 -0.96
CA ALA A 11 3.70 8.42 -1.94
C ALA A 11 2.26 8.63 -1.44
N VAL A 12 1.62 7.58 -0.89
CA VAL A 12 0.25 7.69 -0.35
C VAL A 12 0.20 8.61 0.88
N GLN A 13 1.21 8.56 1.76
CA GLN A 13 1.28 9.47 2.91
C GLN A 13 1.37 10.95 2.48
N ASN A 14 2.16 11.25 1.46
CA ASN A 14 2.27 12.62 0.93
C ASN A 14 0.95 13.11 0.33
N VAL A 15 0.21 12.22 -0.35
CA VAL A 15 -1.11 12.53 -0.89
C VAL A 15 -2.11 12.80 0.23
N VAL A 16 -2.13 11.97 1.29
CA VAL A 16 -2.99 12.17 2.48
C VAL A 16 -2.62 13.46 3.22
N ALA A 17 -1.34 13.82 3.27
CA ALA A 17 -0.85 15.05 3.89
C ALA A 17 -1.10 16.32 3.05
N GLY A 18 -1.88 16.22 1.96
CA GLY A 18 -2.28 17.36 1.13
C GLY A 18 -1.23 17.80 0.10
N ARG A 19 -0.10 17.09 -0.03
CA ARG A 19 0.92 17.33 -1.09
C ARG A 19 0.56 16.63 -2.40
N SER A 20 -0.74 16.49 -2.66
CA SER A 20 -1.26 15.76 -3.82
C SER A 20 -1.51 16.72 -4.99
N PRO A 21 -1.35 16.28 -6.25
CA PRO A 21 -1.85 17.01 -7.41
C PRO A 21 -3.39 17.11 -7.47
N PHE A 22 -4.12 16.44 -6.57
CA PHE A 22 -5.58 16.51 -6.50
C PHE A 22 -6.08 17.83 -5.91
N THR A 23 -7.20 18.33 -6.44
CA THR A 23 -7.90 19.48 -5.86
C THR A 23 -8.43 19.16 -4.45
N ARG A 24 -8.72 20.20 -3.65
CA ARG A 24 -9.22 20.02 -2.28
C ARG A 24 -10.48 19.14 -2.21
N ASP A 25 -11.39 19.30 -3.16
CA ASP A 25 -12.64 18.54 -3.22
C ASP A 25 -12.41 17.07 -3.60
N GLN A 26 -11.46 16.81 -4.52
CA GLN A 26 -11.02 15.45 -4.85
C GLN A 26 -10.32 14.77 -3.67
N GLN A 27 -9.51 15.53 -2.91
CA GLN A 27 -8.87 15.01 -1.70
C GLN A 27 -9.88 14.66 -0.61
N LEU A 28 -10.95 15.45 -0.45
CA LEU A 28 -12.02 15.17 0.51
C LEU A 28 -12.81 13.92 0.11
N LEU A 29 -13.16 13.79 -1.18
CA LEU A 29 -13.86 12.61 -1.69
C LEU A 29 -13.04 11.33 -1.61
N GLN A 30 -11.70 11.43 -1.71
CA GLN A 30 -10.81 10.27 -1.73
C GLN A 30 -10.10 10.02 -0.40
N GLN A 31 -10.36 10.83 0.64
CA GLN A 31 -9.63 10.78 1.90
C GLN A 31 -9.73 9.41 2.58
N GLU A 32 -10.92 8.82 2.57
CA GLU A 32 -11.17 7.50 3.14
C GLU A 32 -10.45 6.39 2.36
N HIS A 33 -10.54 6.40 1.03
CA HIS A 33 -9.84 5.45 0.17
C HIS A 33 -8.32 5.53 0.32
N LEU A 34 -7.77 6.73 0.44
CA LEU A 34 -6.34 6.93 0.65
C LEU A 34 -5.87 6.47 2.03
N ARG A 35 -6.68 6.66 3.08
CA ARG A 35 -6.42 6.10 4.42
C ARG A 35 -6.45 4.58 4.39
N ALA A 36 -7.47 3.97 3.80
CA ALA A 36 -7.58 2.52 3.65
C ALA A 36 -6.40 1.93 2.86
N ALA A 37 -5.99 2.60 1.77
CA ALA A 37 -4.80 2.20 1.01
C ALA A 37 -3.52 2.27 1.85
N LEU A 38 -3.35 3.32 2.64
CA LEU A 38 -2.19 3.46 3.53
C LEU A 38 -2.15 2.37 4.61
N GLU A 39 -3.27 2.07 5.25
CA GLU A 39 -3.38 1.00 6.23
C GLU A 39 -3.08 -0.37 5.62
N THR A 40 -3.62 -0.61 4.42
CA THR A 40 -3.35 -1.84 3.66
C THR A 40 -1.85 -1.99 3.38
N LEU A 41 -1.19 -0.94 2.88
CA LEU A 41 0.25 -0.98 2.57
C LEU A 41 1.10 -1.18 3.83
N ARG A 42 0.71 -0.58 4.96
CA ARG A 42 1.37 -0.79 6.25
C ARG A 42 1.20 -2.23 6.74
N TRP A 43 -0.01 -2.78 6.62
CA TRP A 43 -0.27 -4.17 6.93
C TRP A 43 0.56 -5.11 6.06
N VAL A 44 0.64 -4.87 4.75
CA VAL A 44 1.47 -5.65 3.83
C VAL A 44 2.94 -5.60 4.24
N LYS A 45 3.45 -4.41 4.62
CA LYS A 45 4.83 -4.26 5.08
C LYS A 45 5.09 -5.05 6.37
N ALA A 46 4.17 -4.99 7.34
CA ALA A 46 4.29 -5.73 8.60
C ALA A 46 4.22 -7.25 8.41
N ASN A 47 3.46 -7.72 7.41
CA ASN A 47 3.20 -9.14 7.16
C ASN A 47 4.01 -9.70 5.99
N GLU A 48 5.01 -8.96 5.48
CA GLU A 48 5.71 -9.32 4.26
C GLU A 48 6.38 -10.71 4.34
N ALA A 49 6.96 -11.05 5.50
CA ALA A 49 7.57 -12.35 5.75
C ALA A 49 6.55 -13.50 5.66
N VAL A 50 5.38 -13.33 6.29
CA VAL A 50 4.28 -14.31 6.29
C VAL A 50 3.70 -14.48 4.89
N LEU A 51 3.47 -13.37 4.17
CA LEU A 51 2.96 -13.41 2.80
C LEU A 51 3.93 -14.13 1.85
N ARG A 52 5.24 -13.94 2.03
CA ARG A 52 6.28 -14.64 1.27
C ARG A 52 6.32 -16.13 1.59
N SER A 53 6.19 -16.53 2.86
CA SER A 53 6.16 -17.94 3.25
C SER A 53 4.90 -18.64 2.74
N THR A 54 3.73 -18.01 2.85
CA THR A 54 2.45 -18.55 2.34
C THR A 54 2.48 -18.71 0.82
N ARG A 55 3.04 -17.71 0.10
CA ARG A 55 3.23 -17.82 -1.35
C ARG A 55 4.16 -18.98 -1.72
N LYS A 56 5.27 -19.16 -1.01
CA LYS A 56 6.21 -20.26 -1.26
C LYS A 56 5.57 -21.62 -0.97
N ALA A 57 4.78 -21.74 0.09
CA ALA A 57 4.03 -22.95 0.42
C ALA A 57 2.96 -23.28 -0.64
N ALA A 58 2.22 -22.28 -1.12
CA ALA A 58 1.21 -22.46 -2.17
C ALA A 58 1.79 -22.90 -3.52
N ILE A 59 3.02 -22.47 -3.84
CA ILE A 59 3.72 -22.88 -5.07
C ILE A 59 4.36 -24.26 -4.89
N GLY A 60 4.90 -24.58 -3.71
CA GLY A 60 5.52 -25.87 -3.41
C GLY A 60 4.54 -27.03 -3.16
N GLY A 61 3.27 -26.74 -2.84
CA GLY A 61 2.21 -27.74 -2.65
C GLY A 61 1.48 -28.16 -3.94
N ARG A 62 1.92 -27.69 -5.11
CA ARG A 62 1.49 -28.16 -6.43
C ARG A 62 2.56 -29.11 -6.99
N LEU A 63 2.61 -30.33 -6.48
CA LEU A 63 3.27 -31.48 -7.13
C LEU A 63 2.33 -32.69 -7.01
#